data_AF-A0A9D6PNL2-F1
#
_entry.id   AF-A0A9D6PNL2-F1
#
_cell.length_a   1.000
_cell.length_b   1.000
_cell.length_c   1.000
_cell.angle_alpha   90.00
_cell.angle_beta   90.00
_cell.angle_gamma   90.00
#
_symmetry.space_group_name_H-M   'P 1'
#
loop_
_entity.id
_entity.type
_entity.pdbx_description
1 polymer ?
#
loop_
_entity_poly.entity_id
_entity_poly.type
_entity_poly.pdbx_seq_one_letter_code
_entity_poly.pdbx_strand_id
1 'polypeptide(L)'
;MMVDHEGEYSIIGRPLIKVDAMAKVTGETKFADDLALPRMLHAKLLRSPHPHARILSIDTGPAEALPGVHAVLTGRALPIKFGILPVSQDEEALATEKVRYVGDPVAAVAAVDEETAEAACRLIRVEYEVLPALMSVGEALAREDVRIHDYGPRGNIHKEVALEFGDVEEGFAQADHVREDVFFYEGSTHLPMEQHAALAAHGPDGKLCLWSSTQTPHYVHRALAKVLELPASHIRVIALPNGGGFGGKSDPFSHEIVVCKLSMLTGRPVKICLTREEVFYAHRGRHPVTLWFKTGVKRDGAITAMHFRSYLDGGAYGSYGVASLYYTGALQTVTYRVPRYKFEGVRVFTNKPPCGPKRGHGTPQPRCALEVHLDKLAEALGLDPSEMRRRHLVQPNSVTVNQLRIGTVGLGECLDRVVERSGWKAKHRKLPFGHGIGVAGSAYISGAGLPIYWNALPHSGVQIKIDRGGGVAVFCGSTDIGQGSDSILAYVAAEELGIEPEDIRVVTADTDLTPVDLGSYSSRVTLMTGNATIQAARKLRAQLFEATAEKL
;
A
#
# COMPACT_ATOMS: atom_id res chain seq x y z
N MET A 1 21.35 18.22 -16.63
CA MET A 1 22.54 18.35 -15.76
C MET A 1 22.50 17.22 -14.75
N MET A 2 23.26 16.16 -15.01
CA MET A 2 23.73 15.31 -13.92
C MET A 2 24.83 16.10 -13.23
N VAL A 3 24.65 16.42 -11.95
CA VAL A 3 25.77 16.89 -11.14
C VAL A 3 26.54 15.62 -10.82
N ASP A 4 27.58 15.34 -11.59
CA ASP A 4 28.64 14.44 -11.16
C ASP A 4 29.30 15.10 -9.95
N HIS A 5 28.97 14.63 -8.76
CA HIS A 5 29.84 14.82 -7.63
C HIS A 5 30.95 13.78 -7.76
N GLU A 6 32.07 14.18 -8.39
CA GLU A 6 33.32 13.42 -8.48
C GLU A 6 34.05 13.31 -7.12
N GLY A 7 33.31 12.97 -6.06
CA GLY A 7 33.86 12.56 -4.77
C GLY A 7 33.23 11.25 -4.38
N GLU A 8 34.03 10.24 -4.00
CA GLU A 8 33.48 9.05 -3.37
C GLU A 8 32.73 9.47 -2.09
N TYR A 9 31.43 9.16 -2.02
CA TYR A 9 30.69 9.28 -0.77
C TYR A 9 31.35 8.43 0.32
N SER A 10 31.40 8.99 1.52
CA SER A 10 32.03 8.34 2.68
C SER A 10 31.14 7.23 3.26
N ILE A 11 29.83 7.48 3.30
CA ILE A 11 28.80 6.65 3.91
C ILE A 11 27.87 6.07 2.84
N ILE A 12 27.39 6.90 1.90
CA ILE A 12 26.43 6.46 0.88
C ILE A 12 27.06 5.43 -0.07
N GLY A 13 26.33 4.35 -0.34
CA GLY A 13 26.78 3.26 -1.22
C GLY A 13 27.64 2.19 -0.51
N ARG A 14 27.93 2.35 0.78
CA ARG A 14 28.63 1.34 1.59
C ARG A 14 27.66 0.31 2.18
N PRO A 15 28.08 -0.95 2.40
CA PRO A 15 27.23 -2.01 2.96
C PRO A 15 27.14 -1.90 4.49
N LEU A 16 26.46 -0.86 4.99
CA LEU A 16 26.34 -0.57 6.42
C LEU A 16 25.25 -1.40 7.10
N ILE A 17 25.43 -1.65 8.40
CA ILE A 17 24.44 -2.32 9.26
C ILE A 17 23.29 -1.35 9.53
N LYS A 18 22.05 -1.82 9.39
CA LYS A 18 20.85 -1.01 9.69
C LYS A 18 20.90 -0.50 11.13
N VAL A 19 20.50 0.76 11.33
CA VAL A 19 20.54 1.43 12.65
C VAL A 19 19.68 0.74 13.72
N ASP A 20 18.69 -0.04 13.30
CA ASP A 20 17.78 -0.79 14.18
C ASP A 20 18.06 -2.31 14.21
N ALA A 21 19.15 -2.76 13.57
CA ALA A 21 19.44 -4.19 13.43
C ALA A 21 19.64 -4.89 14.78
N MET A 22 20.43 -4.27 15.68
CA MET A 22 20.78 -4.88 16.96
C MET A 22 19.54 -5.15 17.81
N ALA A 23 18.68 -4.14 17.98
CA ALA A 23 17.45 -4.26 18.75
C ALA A 23 16.50 -5.34 18.20
N LYS A 24 16.49 -5.56 16.87
CA LYS A 24 15.68 -6.61 16.24
C LYS A 24 16.22 -8.00 16.52
N VAL A 25 17.54 -8.19 16.42
CA VAL A 25 18.15 -9.53 16.61
C VAL A 25 18.23 -9.94 18.08
N THR A 26 18.19 -8.98 19.02
CA THR A 26 18.17 -9.23 20.47
C THR A 26 16.75 -9.33 21.04
N GLY A 27 15.71 -9.03 20.25
CA GLY A 27 14.31 -9.04 20.72
C GLY A 27 13.92 -7.82 21.56
N GLU A 28 14.70 -6.75 21.51
CA GLU A 28 14.45 -5.50 22.23
C GLU A 28 13.46 -4.59 21.48
N THR A 29 13.38 -4.68 20.15
CA THR A 29 12.39 -3.97 19.36
C THR A 29 10.98 -4.34 19.80
N LYS A 30 10.19 -3.34 20.16
CA LYS A 30 8.77 -3.51 20.53
C LYS A 30 7.88 -3.26 19.32
N PHE A 31 7.14 -4.28 18.92
CA PHE A 31 6.04 -4.19 17.96
C PHE A 31 4.74 -3.81 18.68
N ALA A 32 3.68 -3.48 17.94
CA ALA A 32 2.43 -2.99 18.53
C ALA A 32 1.81 -3.96 19.55
N ASP A 33 1.93 -5.27 19.30
CA ASP A 33 1.39 -6.30 20.19
C ASP A 33 2.23 -6.56 21.45
N ASP A 34 3.53 -6.21 21.42
CA ASP A 34 4.43 -6.35 22.58
C ASP A 34 4.16 -5.30 23.66
N LEU A 35 3.37 -4.27 23.34
CA LEU A 35 3.02 -3.22 24.27
C LEU A 35 2.04 -3.74 25.33
N ALA A 36 2.30 -3.36 26.58
CA ALA A 36 1.41 -3.56 27.70
C ALA A 36 1.33 -2.27 28.53
N LEU A 37 0.12 -1.88 28.90
CA LEU A 37 -0.12 -0.74 29.77
C LEU A 37 -0.85 -1.18 31.05
N PRO A 38 -0.68 -0.45 32.18
CA PRO A 38 -1.39 -0.77 33.41
C PRO A 38 -2.91 -0.76 33.21
N ARG A 39 -3.58 -1.80 33.72
CA ARG A 39 -5.03 -2.00 33.63
C ARG A 39 -5.54 -2.09 32.18
N MET A 40 -4.71 -2.49 31.23
CA MET A 40 -5.13 -2.72 29.84
C MET A 40 -6.25 -3.76 29.75
N LEU A 41 -7.13 -3.59 28.76
CA LEU A 41 -8.14 -4.53 28.33
C LEU A 41 -7.77 -5.11 26.96
N HIS A 42 -8.32 -6.27 26.63
CA HIS A 42 -8.15 -6.93 25.34
C HIS A 42 -9.46 -6.88 24.57
N ALA A 43 -9.38 -6.52 23.29
CA ALA A 43 -10.53 -6.41 22.42
C ALA A 43 -10.62 -7.55 21.41
N LYS A 44 -11.85 -7.92 21.06
CA LYS A 44 -12.16 -8.89 19.99
C LYS A 44 -13.29 -8.35 19.11
N LEU A 45 -13.22 -8.67 17.82
CA LEU A 45 -14.26 -8.32 16.84
C LEU A 45 -15.16 -9.53 16.60
N LEU A 46 -16.48 -9.33 16.71
CA LEU A 46 -17.45 -10.23 16.12
C LEU A 46 -17.54 -9.93 14.62
N ARG A 47 -17.39 -10.96 13.81
CA ARG A 47 -17.35 -10.85 12.34
C ARG A 47 -18.51 -11.59 11.71
N SER A 48 -18.99 -11.07 10.58
CA SER A 48 -20.04 -11.68 9.78
C SER A 48 -19.64 -13.08 9.30
N PRO A 49 -20.49 -14.10 9.48
CA PRO A 49 -20.33 -15.39 8.82
C PRO A 49 -20.89 -15.40 7.38
N HIS A 50 -21.54 -14.31 6.94
CA HIS A 50 -22.24 -14.24 5.66
C HIS A 50 -21.51 -13.34 4.65
N PRO A 51 -21.45 -13.72 3.36
CA PRO A 51 -20.87 -12.90 2.31
C PRO A 51 -21.73 -11.66 2.00
N HIS A 52 -23.04 -11.75 2.20
CA HIS A 52 -23.96 -10.63 2.01
C HIS A 52 -25.20 -10.84 2.87
N ALA A 53 -25.51 -9.92 3.78
CA ALA A 53 -26.72 -9.98 4.59
C ALA A 53 -27.11 -8.61 5.16
N ARG A 54 -28.40 -8.35 5.35
CA ARG A 54 -28.86 -7.23 6.19
C ARG A 54 -28.81 -7.63 7.65
N ILE A 55 -28.41 -6.69 8.51
CA ILE A 55 -28.46 -6.85 9.96
C ILE A 55 -29.86 -6.40 10.41
N LEU A 56 -30.66 -7.33 10.93
CA LEU A 56 -32.02 -7.04 11.42
C LEU A 56 -31.98 -6.57 12.88
N SER A 57 -31.21 -7.27 13.71
CA SER A 57 -31.04 -6.96 15.13
C SER A 57 -29.71 -7.48 15.66
N ILE A 58 -29.22 -6.86 16.74
CA ILE A 58 -28.03 -7.29 17.49
C ILE A 58 -28.40 -7.28 18.98
N ASP A 59 -28.32 -8.43 19.64
CA ASP A 59 -28.47 -8.58 21.09
C ASP A 59 -27.09 -8.77 21.74
N THR A 60 -26.67 -7.77 22.52
CA THR A 60 -25.40 -7.74 23.26
C THR A 60 -25.56 -8.13 24.73
N GLY A 61 -26.80 -8.28 25.24
CA GLY A 61 -27.07 -8.43 26.67
C GLY A 61 -26.32 -9.59 27.33
N PRO A 62 -26.30 -10.81 26.74
CA PRO A 62 -25.54 -11.92 27.28
C PRO A 62 -24.02 -11.68 27.34
N ALA A 63 -23.46 -10.93 26.38
CA ALA A 63 -22.04 -10.60 26.37
C ALA A 63 -21.69 -9.52 27.41
N GLU A 64 -22.54 -8.51 27.56
CA GLU A 64 -22.39 -7.46 28.57
C GLU A 64 -22.48 -8.02 30.01
N ALA A 65 -23.28 -9.05 30.22
CA ALA A 65 -23.43 -9.70 31.51
C ALA A 65 -22.28 -10.68 31.87
N LEU A 66 -21.39 -11.00 30.93
CA LEU A 66 -20.30 -11.94 31.18
C LEU A 66 -19.24 -11.31 32.12
N PRO A 67 -18.89 -11.96 33.24
CA PRO A 67 -17.85 -11.44 34.14
C PRO A 67 -16.53 -11.20 33.41
N GLY A 68 -15.92 -10.04 33.65
CA GLY A 68 -14.68 -9.62 32.99
C GLY A 68 -14.88 -8.81 31.71
N VAL A 69 -16.10 -8.70 31.18
CA VAL A 69 -16.44 -7.77 30.09
C VAL A 69 -16.62 -6.36 30.65
N HIS A 70 -15.99 -5.39 29.99
CA HIS A 70 -16.03 -3.98 30.38
C HIS A 70 -16.82 -3.09 29.41
N ALA A 71 -16.88 -3.46 28.13
CA ALA A 71 -17.68 -2.77 27.14
C ALA A 71 -17.99 -3.67 25.95
N VAL A 72 -19.16 -3.46 25.35
CA VAL A 72 -19.55 -4.01 24.05
C VAL A 72 -19.93 -2.86 23.13
N LEU A 73 -19.48 -2.91 21.88
CA LEU A 73 -19.72 -1.92 20.84
C LEU A 73 -20.46 -2.54 19.67
N THR A 74 -21.39 -1.78 19.09
CA THR A 74 -22.02 -2.07 17.80
C THR A 74 -21.80 -0.89 16.85
N GLY A 75 -22.11 -1.06 15.56
CA GLY A 75 -22.00 -0.01 14.55
C GLY A 75 -22.69 1.31 14.91
N ARG A 76 -23.75 1.27 15.73
CA ARG A 76 -24.47 2.48 16.16
C ARG A 76 -23.59 3.50 16.88
N ALA A 77 -22.52 3.05 17.55
CA ALA A 77 -21.58 3.92 18.25
C ALA A 77 -20.49 4.53 17.33
N LEU A 78 -20.39 4.05 16.08
CA LEU A 78 -19.40 4.44 15.07
C LEU A 78 -20.04 4.54 13.67
N PRO A 79 -21.08 5.37 13.47
CA PRO A 79 -21.85 5.41 12.22
C PRO A 79 -21.10 6.08 11.06
N ILE A 80 -20.01 6.79 11.33
CA ILE A 80 -19.29 7.59 10.33
C ILE A 80 -18.37 6.69 9.50
N LYS A 81 -18.60 6.69 8.20
CA LYS A 81 -17.79 5.92 7.24
C LYS A 81 -16.38 6.49 7.10
N PHE A 82 -15.42 5.63 6.84
CA PHE A 82 -14.03 5.98 6.55
C PHE A 82 -13.56 5.30 5.26
N GLY A 83 -12.37 5.69 4.83
CA GLY A 83 -11.69 5.12 3.68
C GLY A 83 -10.47 5.96 3.34
N ILE A 84 -9.46 5.32 2.76
CA ILE A 84 -8.20 5.99 2.43
C ILE A 84 -8.38 7.08 1.38
N LEU A 85 -9.16 6.83 0.33
CA LEU A 85 -9.39 7.77 -0.77
C LEU A 85 -10.57 8.69 -0.44
N PRO A 86 -10.45 10.02 -0.63
CA PRO A 86 -11.55 10.96 -0.41
C PRO A 86 -12.80 10.64 -1.25
N VAL A 87 -12.59 10.06 -2.45
CA VAL A 87 -13.65 9.73 -3.40
C VAL A 87 -14.35 8.40 -3.11
N SER A 88 -13.86 7.61 -2.15
CA SER A 88 -14.43 6.32 -1.75
C SER A 88 -14.19 6.05 -0.27
N GLN A 89 -15.04 6.66 0.57
CA GLN A 89 -15.08 6.42 2.02
C GLN A 89 -16.35 5.67 2.37
N ASP A 90 -16.34 4.38 2.09
CA ASP A 90 -17.50 3.50 2.02
C ASP A 90 -17.56 2.43 3.12
N GLU A 91 -16.58 2.42 4.03
CA GLU A 91 -16.45 1.42 5.10
C GLU A 91 -16.86 1.96 6.46
N GLU A 92 -17.52 1.13 7.26
CA GLU A 92 -17.88 1.42 8.65
C GLU A 92 -16.93 0.66 9.58
N ALA A 93 -16.60 1.22 10.74
CA ALA A 93 -15.70 0.52 11.67
C ALA A 93 -16.35 -0.78 12.18
N LEU A 94 -17.67 -0.76 12.35
CA LEU A 94 -18.53 -1.91 12.63
C LEU A 94 -19.81 -1.72 11.79
N ALA A 95 -20.20 -2.74 11.04
CA ALA A 95 -21.35 -2.70 10.15
C ALA A 95 -22.64 -2.38 10.90
N THR A 96 -23.41 -1.43 10.37
CA THR A 96 -24.69 -0.98 10.94
C THR A 96 -25.89 -1.66 10.28
N GLU A 97 -25.97 -1.59 8.96
CA GLU A 97 -27.15 -2.03 8.20
C GLU A 97 -26.91 -3.34 7.44
N LYS A 98 -25.71 -3.53 6.90
CA LYS A 98 -25.42 -4.59 5.95
C LYS A 98 -23.97 -5.04 6.03
N VAL A 99 -23.78 -6.35 6.08
CA VAL A 99 -22.46 -7.00 5.95
C VAL A 99 -22.22 -7.37 4.50
N ARG A 100 -21.00 -7.15 4.01
CA ARG A 100 -20.68 -7.22 2.58
C ARG A 100 -19.66 -8.29 2.22
N TYR A 101 -19.10 -9.00 3.19
CA TYR A 101 -18.22 -10.15 2.99
C TYR A 101 -18.15 -11.01 4.26
N VAL A 102 -17.72 -12.27 4.13
CA VAL A 102 -17.40 -13.11 5.30
C VAL A 102 -16.18 -12.51 5.99
N GLY A 103 -16.33 -12.14 7.26
CA GLY A 103 -15.30 -11.43 8.01
C GLY A 103 -15.61 -9.96 8.31
N ASP A 104 -16.68 -9.39 7.74
CA ASP A 104 -17.07 -7.98 7.95
C ASP A 104 -17.34 -7.71 9.45
N PRO A 105 -16.65 -6.76 10.12
CA PRO A 105 -16.86 -6.51 11.55
C PRO A 105 -18.27 -6.01 11.86
N VAL A 106 -18.91 -6.55 12.90
CA VAL A 106 -20.31 -6.24 13.27
C VAL A 106 -20.42 -5.67 14.69
N ALA A 107 -19.69 -6.25 15.62
CA ALA A 107 -19.61 -5.81 17.00
C ALA A 107 -18.18 -5.98 17.53
N ALA A 108 -17.89 -5.36 18.67
CA ALA A 108 -16.62 -5.52 19.37
C ALA A 108 -16.82 -5.63 20.88
N VAL A 109 -15.93 -6.36 21.54
CA VAL A 109 -15.91 -6.49 23.01
C VAL A 109 -14.57 -5.98 23.52
N ALA A 110 -14.54 -5.35 24.69
CA ALA A 110 -13.34 -5.18 25.52
C ALA A 110 -13.51 -5.96 26.84
N ALA A 111 -12.56 -6.83 27.15
CA ALA A 111 -12.55 -7.65 28.37
C ALA A 111 -11.16 -7.66 29.04
N VAL A 112 -11.09 -8.28 30.23
CA VAL A 112 -9.86 -8.35 31.04
C VAL A 112 -8.73 -9.15 30.38
N ASP A 113 -9.05 -10.08 29.48
CA ASP A 113 -8.12 -10.90 28.71
C ASP A 113 -8.74 -11.33 27.37
N GLU A 114 -7.93 -11.94 26.51
CA GLU A 114 -8.32 -12.34 25.15
C GLU A 114 -9.35 -13.47 25.14
N GLU A 115 -9.24 -14.41 26.07
CA GLU A 115 -10.15 -15.56 26.20
C GLU A 115 -11.57 -15.09 26.56
N THR A 116 -11.68 -14.18 27.53
CA THR A 116 -12.96 -13.57 27.95
C THR A 116 -13.55 -12.73 26.82
N ALA A 117 -12.72 -11.96 26.09
CA ALA A 117 -13.19 -11.17 24.95
C ALA A 117 -13.75 -12.06 23.83
N GLU A 118 -13.08 -13.19 23.54
CA GLU A 118 -13.55 -14.16 22.55
C GLU A 118 -14.83 -14.89 22.99
N ALA A 119 -14.88 -15.32 24.25
CA ALA A 119 -16.08 -15.95 24.81
C ALA A 119 -17.29 -15.00 24.76
N ALA A 120 -17.10 -13.72 25.11
CA ALA A 120 -18.13 -12.69 25.03
C ALA A 120 -18.62 -12.46 23.59
N CYS A 121 -17.73 -12.41 22.60
CA CYS A 121 -18.13 -12.29 21.19
C CYS A 121 -19.07 -13.43 20.75
N ARG A 122 -18.89 -14.65 21.25
CA ARG A 122 -19.76 -15.80 20.94
C ARG A 122 -21.15 -15.71 21.59
N LEU A 123 -21.31 -14.85 22.60
CA LEU A 123 -22.59 -14.62 23.29
C LEU A 123 -23.44 -13.55 22.61
N ILE A 124 -22.85 -12.71 21.75
CA ILE A 124 -23.59 -11.71 20.97
C ILE A 124 -24.40 -12.43 19.89
N ARG A 125 -25.71 -12.15 19.84
CA ARG A 125 -26.61 -12.73 18.85
C ARG A 125 -26.93 -11.70 17.78
N VAL A 126 -26.69 -12.05 16.53
CA VAL A 126 -27.02 -11.17 15.39
C VAL A 126 -28.04 -11.89 14.50
N GLU A 127 -29.16 -11.23 14.25
CA GLU A 127 -30.17 -11.72 13.31
C GLU A 127 -29.89 -11.13 11.93
N TYR A 128 -29.78 -12.01 10.94
CA TYR A 128 -29.47 -11.65 9.55
C TYR A 128 -30.59 -12.02 8.60
N GLU A 129 -30.83 -11.16 7.61
CA GLU A 129 -31.50 -11.54 6.37
C GLU A 129 -30.41 -11.77 5.30
N VAL A 130 -30.14 -13.03 4.96
CA VAL A 130 -29.11 -13.37 3.96
C VAL A 130 -29.54 -12.92 2.57
N LEU A 131 -28.64 -12.23 1.87
CA LEU A 131 -28.86 -11.70 0.53
C LEU A 131 -28.06 -12.51 -0.52
N PRO A 132 -28.45 -12.46 -1.81
CA PRO A 132 -27.62 -12.99 -2.89
C PRO A 132 -26.23 -12.33 -2.90
N ALA A 133 -25.18 -13.13 -3.07
CA ALA A 133 -23.80 -12.66 -3.13
C ALA A 133 -23.25 -12.72 -4.57
N LEU A 134 -22.35 -11.79 -4.90
CA LEU A 134 -21.65 -11.69 -6.17
C LEU A 134 -20.17 -11.99 -5.93
N MET A 135 -19.66 -13.09 -6.48
CA MET A 135 -18.33 -13.64 -6.16
C MET A 135 -17.30 -13.48 -7.29
N SER A 136 -17.74 -12.97 -8.45
CA SER A 136 -16.90 -12.74 -9.62
C SER A 136 -17.21 -11.42 -10.32
N VAL A 137 -16.27 -10.97 -11.16
CA VAL A 137 -16.45 -9.76 -11.97
C VAL A 137 -17.63 -9.91 -12.94
N GLY A 138 -17.78 -11.09 -13.54
CA GLY A 138 -18.87 -11.38 -14.48
C GLY A 138 -20.24 -11.27 -13.81
N GLU A 139 -20.40 -11.84 -12.62
CA GLU A 139 -21.64 -11.72 -11.83
C GLU A 139 -21.94 -10.26 -11.46
N ALA A 140 -20.93 -9.53 -10.98
CA ALA A 140 -21.07 -8.14 -10.59
C ALA A 140 -21.49 -7.19 -11.74
N LEU A 141 -21.09 -7.52 -12.97
CA LEU A 141 -21.49 -6.80 -14.18
C LEU A 141 -22.86 -7.24 -14.72
N ALA A 142 -23.24 -8.50 -14.54
CA ALA A 142 -24.48 -9.06 -15.09
C ALA A 142 -25.71 -8.86 -14.20
N ARG A 143 -25.53 -8.78 -12.87
CA ARG A 143 -26.61 -8.74 -11.87
C ARG A 143 -26.73 -7.36 -11.24
N GLU A 144 -27.27 -6.40 -11.99
CA GLU A 144 -27.49 -5.03 -11.48
C GLU A 144 -28.56 -4.94 -10.38
N ASP A 145 -29.42 -5.97 -10.26
CA ASP A 145 -30.47 -6.10 -9.24
C ASP A 145 -29.91 -6.36 -7.82
N VAL A 146 -28.72 -6.95 -7.72
CA VAL A 146 -28.06 -7.23 -6.43
C VAL A 146 -27.07 -6.11 -6.13
N ARG A 147 -27.34 -5.28 -5.12
CA ARG A 147 -26.51 -4.11 -4.78
C ARG A 147 -25.65 -4.33 -3.53
N ILE A 148 -24.33 -4.31 -3.67
CA ILE A 148 -23.39 -4.33 -2.53
C ILE A 148 -23.34 -2.94 -1.86
N HIS A 149 -23.30 -1.89 -2.67
CA HIS A 149 -23.38 -0.50 -2.24
C HIS A 149 -24.50 0.22 -2.96
N ASP A 150 -25.08 1.23 -2.30
CA ASP A 150 -26.21 2.01 -2.84
C ASP A 150 -25.73 3.20 -3.69
N TYR A 151 -24.41 3.40 -3.80
CA TYR A 151 -23.79 4.42 -4.65
C TYR A 151 -23.09 3.80 -5.87
N GLY A 152 -22.73 4.65 -6.83
CA GLY A 152 -22.04 4.25 -8.07
C GLY A 152 -22.94 4.40 -9.29
N PRO A 153 -22.36 4.55 -10.49
CA PRO A 153 -23.09 4.97 -11.68
C PRO A 153 -24.10 3.92 -12.17
N ARG A 154 -23.76 2.62 -12.05
CA ARG A 154 -24.60 1.50 -12.53
C ARG A 154 -24.12 0.17 -11.93
N GLY A 155 -25.07 -0.69 -11.53
CA GLY A 155 -24.77 -2.00 -10.94
C GLY A 155 -23.70 -1.94 -9.84
N ASN A 156 -22.78 -2.91 -9.81
CA ASN A 156 -21.70 -2.95 -8.82
C ASN A 156 -20.38 -2.35 -9.35
N ILE A 157 -20.45 -1.48 -10.34
CA ILE A 157 -19.26 -0.80 -10.89
C ILE A 157 -18.79 0.27 -9.90
N HIS A 158 -17.58 0.11 -9.37
CA HIS A 158 -16.94 1.11 -8.52
C HIS A 158 -16.27 2.19 -9.37
N LYS A 159 -15.54 1.79 -10.41
CA LYS A 159 -14.79 2.72 -11.26
C LYS A 159 -14.66 2.20 -12.68
N GLU A 160 -14.88 3.08 -13.64
CA GLU A 160 -14.55 2.90 -15.05
C GLU A 160 -13.42 3.85 -15.47
N VAL A 161 -12.62 3.41 -16.43
CA VAL A 161 -11.57 4.17 -17.10
C VAL A 161 -11.68 3.89 -18.59
N ALA A 162 -11.65 4.94 -19.40
CA ALA A 162 -11.53 4.86 -20.86
C ALA A 162 -10.59 5.98 -21.29
N LEU A 163 -9.38 5.61 -21.73
CA LEU A 163 -8.33 6.53 -22.15
C LEU A 163 -7.82 6.09 -23.52
N GLU A 164 -7.60 7.04 -24.42
CA GLU A 164 -7.09 6.80 -25.77
C GLU A 164 -6.07 7.87 -26.14
N PHE A 165 -4.91 7.43 -26.61
CA PHE A 165 -3.78 8.27 -26.98
C PHE A 165 -3.30 7.88 -28.37
N GLY A 166 -3.63 8.70 -29.37
CA GLY A 166 -3.47 8.38 -30.78
C GLY A 166 -4.55 7.41 -31.30
N ASP A 167 -4.51 7.09 -32.59
CA ASP A 167 -5.49 6.21 -33.26
C ASP A 167 -5.00 4.76 -33.30
N VAL A 168 -5.50 3.92 -32.40
CA VAL A 168 -5.07 2.51 -32.34
C VAL A 168 -5.45 1.70 -33.58
N GLU A 169 -6.54 2.05 -34.27
CA GLU A 169 -6.98 1.35 -35.49
C GLU A 169 -6.02 1.62 -36.65
N GLU A 170 -5.55 2.86 -36.80
CA GLU A 170 -4.49 3.21 -37.75
C GLU A 170 -3.21 2.39 -37.47
N GLY A 171 -2.84 2.26 -36.19
CA GLY A 171 -1.67 1.46 -35.78
C GLY A 171 -1.84 -0.04 -36.05
N PHE A 172 -3.03 -0.61 -35.90
CA PHE A 172 -3.30 -2.00 -36.28
C PHE A 172 -3.28 -2.20 -37.79
N ALA A 173 -3.82 -1.26 -38.58
CA ALA A 173 -3.75 -1.31 -40.05
C ALA A 173 -2.31 -1.23 -40.57
N GLN A 174 -1.42 -0.56 -39.84
CA GLN A 174 0.01 -0.48 -40.14
C GLN A 174 0.82 -1.68 -39.62
N ALA A 175 0.24 -2.60 -38.85
CA ALA A 175 0.98 -3.72 -38.28
C ALA A 175 1.26 -4.81 -39.32
N ASP A 176 2.43 -5.46 -39.22
CA ASP A 176 2.72 -6.67 -40.02
C ASP A 176 2.14 -7.92 -39.33
N HIS A 177 1.95 -7.87 -38.02
CA HIS A 177 1.30 -8.91 -37.23
C HIS A 177 0.50 -8.28 -36.08
N VAL A 178 -0.70 -8.80 -35.84
CA VAL A 178 -1.56 -8.40 -34.71
C VAL A 178 -1.84 -9.63 -33.88
N ARG A 179 -1.67 -9.51 -32.56
CA ARG A 179 -1.94 -10.59 -31.61
C ARG A 179 -2.89 -10.15 -30.53
N GLU A 180 -3.77 -11.05 -30.13
CA GLU A 180 -4.65 -10.91 -28.98
C GLU A 180 -4.39 -12.02 -27.94
N ASP A 181 -4.43 -11.68 -26.66
CA ASP A 181 -4.34 -12.66 -25.57
C ASP A 181 -5.21 -12.22 -24.38
N VAL A 182 -5.80 -13.20 -23.69
CA VAL A 182 -6.48 -13.03 -22.41
C VAL A 182 -5.66 -13.70 -21.32
N PHE A 183 -5.51 -13.02 -20.18
CA PHE A 183 -4.84 -13.54 -19.00
C PHE A 183 -5.72 -13.36 -17.78
N PHE A 184 -5.63 -14.29 -16.86
CA PHE A 184 -6.30 -14.21 -15.56
C PHE A 184 -5.27 -14.39 -14.44
N TYR A 185 -5.43 -13.60 -13.39
CA TYR A 185 -4.64 -13.70 -12.17
C TYR A 185 -5.58 -13.79 -10.97
N GLU A 186 -5.39 -14.81 -10.13
CA GLU A 186 -6.29 -15.16 -9.01
C GLU A 186 -6.32 -14.12 -7.88
N GLY A 187 -5.28 -13.28 -7.76
CA GLY A 187 -5.09 -12.39 -6.61
C GLY A 187 -4.16 -13.00 -5.57
N SER A 188 -3.80 -12.24 -4.53
CA SER A 188 -3.00 -12.76 -3.41
C SER A 188 -2.94 -11.83 -2.20
N THR A 189 -2.85 -12.39 -0.99
CA THR A 189 -2.64 -11.65 0.27
C THR A 189 -1.15 -11.33 0.55
N HIS A 190 -0.85 -10.41 1.46
CA HIS A 190 0.50 -9.91 1.74
C HIS A 190 1.35 -10.84 2.60
N LEU A 191 0.72 -11.53 3.55
CA LEU A 191 1.36 -12.40 4.55
C LEU A 191 2.52 -11.73 5.33
N PRO A 192 2.35 -10.53 5.95
CA PRO A 192 3.32 -10.07 6.93
C PRO A 192 3.36 -11.05 8.11
N MET A 193 4.55 -11.32 8.64
CA MET A 193 4.69 -12.26 9.76
C MET A 193 4.04 -11.71 11.03
N GLU A 194 4.17 -10.41 11.27
CA GLU A 194 3.39 -9.70 12.29
C GLU A 194 1.93 -9.55 11.83
N GLN A 195 0.99 -9.90 12.70
CA GLN A 195 -0.43 -9.63 12.51
C GLN A 195 -0.75 -8.13 12.62
N HIS A 196 -1.97 -7.72 12.31
CA HIS A 196 -2.40 -6.36 12.60
C HIS A 196 -2.69 -6.24 14.09
N ALA A 197 -1.99 -5.31 14.74
CA ALA A 197 -2.18 -4.99 16.15
C ALA A 197 -2.24 -3.48 16.39
N ALA A 198 -3.02 -3.11 17.40
CA ALA A 198 -3.19 -1.74 17.85
C ALA A 198 -3.49 -1.67 19.36
N LEU A 199 -3.02 -0.62 20.01
CA LEU A 199 -3.29 -0.29 21.41
C LEU A 199 -3.69 1.17 21.50
N ALA A 200 -4.85 1.45 22.09
CA ALA A 200 -5.28 2.82 22.36
C ALA A 200 -5.32 3.12 23.86
N ALA A 201 -5.03 4.36 24.22
CA ALA A 201 -5.24 4.88 25.56
C ALA A 201 -5.85 6.29 25.49
N HIS A 202 -7.05 6.46 26.05
CA HIS A 202 -7.65 7.76 26.31
C HIS A 202 -7.24 8.25 27.70
N GLY A 203 -6.44 9.31 27.74
CA GLY A 203 -5.84 9.86 28.95
C GLY A 203 -6.80 10.74 29.76
N PRO A 204 -6.49 11.01 31.04
CA PRO A 204 -7.27 11.90 31.89
C PRO A 204 -7.25 13.36 31.43
N ASP A 205 -6.29 13.74 30.58
CA ASP A 205 -6.21 15.03 29.90
C ASP A 205 -7.17 15.15 28.70
N GLY A 206 -7.98 14.12 28.46
CA GLY A 206 -8.94 14.04 27.36
C GLY A 206 -8.31 13.74 26.00
N LYS A 207 -7.01 13.44 25.94
CA LYS A 207 -6.31 13.11 24.69
C LYS A 207 -6.29 11.61 24.44
N LEU A 208 -6.34 11.24 23.17
CA LEU A 208 -6.30 9.87 22.71
C LEU A 208 -4.93 9.57 22.09
N CYS A 209 -4.25 8.53 22.56
CA CYS A 209 -3.04 8.01 21.95
C CYS A 209 -3.30 6.63 21.36
N LEU A 210 -2.92 6.42 20.10
CA LEU A 210 -2.96 5.14 19.41
C LEU A 210 -1.53 4.71 19.02
N TRP A 211 -1.12 3.53 19.49
CA TRP A 211 0.02 2.81 18.96
C TRP A 211 -0.49 1.75 17.97
N SER A 212 -0.04 1.79 16.72
CA SER A 212 -0.54 0.88 15.68
C SER A 212 0.60 0.31 14.84
N SER A 213 0.41 -0.91 14.36
CA SER A 213 1.23 -1.52 13.31
C SER A 213 0.91 -0.97 11.91
N THR A 214 0.71 0.34 11.75
CA THR A 214 0.31 0.98 10.48
C THR A 214 1.52 1.41 9.63
N GLN A 215 1.35 1.50 8.30
CA GLN A 215 2.34 2.11 7.39
C GLN A 215 2.06 3.60 7.14
N THR A 216 0.91 4.10 7.59
CA THR A 216 0.35 5.40 7.20
C THR A 216 -0.28 6.09 8.41
N PRO A 217 0.50 6.47 9.43
CA PRO A 217 -0.01 7.03 10.69
C PRO A 217 -0.87 8.29 10.47
N HIS A 218 -0.50 9.17 9.54
CA HIS A 218 -1.26 10.40 9.25
C HIS A 218 -2.63 10.13 8.60
N TYR A 219 -2.77 9.04 7.85
CA TYR A 219 -4.08 8.65 7.30
C TYR A 219 -4.96 7.98 8.33
N VAL A 220 -4.38 7.20 9.25
CA VAL A 220 -5.08 6.68 10.43
C VAL A 220 -5.54 7.84 11.31
N HIS A 221 -4.67 8.81 11.58
CA HIS A 221 -4.98 10.02 12.36
C HIS A 221 -6.16 10.79 11.79
N ARG A 222 -6.18 10.98 10.46
CA ARG A 222 -7.30 11.62 9.76
C ARG A 222 -8.60 10.81 9.87
N ALA A 223 -8.52 9.48 9.73
CA ALA A 223 -9.68 8.61 9.87
C ALA A 223 -10.24 8.66 11.29
N LEU A 224 -9.39 8.62 12.32
CA LEU A 224 -9.79 8.73 13.73
C LEU A 224 -10.46 10.08 14.02
N ALA A 225 -9.86 11.19 13.59
CA ALA A 225 -10.44 12.52 13.80
C ALA A 225 -11.84 12.63 13.18
N LYS A 226 -12.03 12.05 11.99
CA LYS A 226 -13.33 12.00 11.32
C LYS A 226 -14.34 11.11 12.06
N VAL A 227 -13.97 9.86 12.33
CA VAL A 227 -14.93 8.84 12.80
C VAL A 227 -15.26 8.99 14.28
N LEU A 228 -14.31 9.43 15.09
CA LEU A 228 -14.52 9.67 16.53
C LEU A 228 -15.04 11.09 16.82
N GLU A 229 -15.14 11.93 15.80
CA GLU A 229 -15.55 13.34 15.91
C GLU A 229 -14.70 14.13 16.93
N LEU A 230 -13.41 13.80 17.00
CA LEU A 230 -12.44 14.46 17.86
C LEU A 230 -11.58 15.42 17.03
N PRO A 231 -11.22 16.59 17.58
CA PRO A 231 -10.19 17.44 16.99
C PRO A 231 -8.90 16.64 16.77
N ALA A 232 -8.26 16.79 15.62
CA ALA A 232 -7.01 16.08 15.33
C ALA A 232 -5.91 16.38 16.36
N SER A 233 -5.91 17.58 16.95
CA SER A 233 -5.00 17.99 18.04
C SER A 233 -5.21 17.26 19.38
N HIS A 234 -6.31 16.51 19.51
CA HIS A 234 -6.60 15.66 20.67
C HIS A 234 -6.26 14.19 20.41
N ILE A 235 -5.73 13.85 19.23
CA ILE A 235 -5.37 12.49 18.84
C ILE A 235 -3.88 12.47 18.48
N ARG A 236 -3.15 11.52 19.07
CA ARG A 236 -1.78 11.18 18.70
C ARG A 236 -1.76 9.77 18.12
N VAL A 237 -1.12 9.58 16.98
CA VAL A 237 -0.89 8.27 16.37
C VAL A 237 0.61 8.02 16.29
N ILE A 238 1.03 6.87 16.81
CA ILE A 238 2.41 6.40 16.80
C ILE A 238 2.43 5.09 16.00
N ALA A 239 3.07 5.08 14.83
CA ALA A 239 3.35 3.83 14.15
C ALA A 239 4.53 3.15 14.84
N LEU A 240 4.31 1.96 15.38
CA LEU A 240 5.39 1.14 15.92
C LEU A 240 6.19 0.48 14.80
N PRO A 241 7.43 0.03 15.06
CA PRO A 241 8.13 -0.87 14.15
C PRO A 241 7.19 -1.98 13.64
N ASN A 242 7.18 -2.23 12.33
CA ASN A 242 6.29 -3.23 11.73
C ASN A 242 7.08 -4.50 11.34
N GLY A 243 6.51 -5.67 11.59
CA GLY A 243 7.00 -6.96 11.10
C GLY A 243 6.57 -7.24 9.65
N GLY A 244 6.72 -6.22 8.80
CA GLY A 244 6.26 -6.20 7.42
C GLY A 244 4.84 -5.66 7.25
N GLY A 245 4.51 -5.35 5.98
CA GLY A 245 3.17 -4.90 5.60
C GLY A 245 2.93 -5.06 4.10
N PHE A 246 3.93 -4.72 3.28
CA PHE A 246 3.91 -4.90 1.82
C PHE A 246 2.71 -4.20 1.12
N GLY A 247 2.12 -3.19 1.78
CA GLY A 247 0.91 -2.48 1.38
C GLY A 247 -0.34 -2.87 2.19
N GLY A 248 -0.34 -4.02 2.86
CA GLY A 248 -1.49 -4.52 3.61
C GLY A 248 -1.79 -3.78 4.91
N LYS A 249 -0.92 -2.84 5.29
CA LYS A 249 -1.06 -1.99 6.48
C LYS A 249 -1.09 -0.49 6.13
N SER A 250 -1.35 -0.14 4.86
CA SER A 250 -1.42 1.27 4.40
C SER A 250 -2.84 1.84 4.27
N ASP A 251 -3.86 1.03 4.57
CA ASP A 251 -5.22 1.52 4.80
C ASP A 251 -5.39 1.83 6.30
N PRO A 252 -6.28 2.76 6.68
CA PRO A 252 -6.88 2.75 8.01
C PRO A 252 -7.79 1.52 8.15
N PHE A 253 -7.83 0.91 9.34
CA PHE A 253 -8.62 -0.29 9.60
C PHE A 253 -9.59 -0.14 10.77
N SER A 254 -10.66 -0.93 10.73
CA SER A 254 -11.69 -0.99 11.78
C SER A 254 -11.13 -1.20 13.18
N HIS A 255 -10.19 -2.14 13.33
CA HIS A 255 -9.62 -2.48 14.64
C HIS A 255 -8.92 -1.30 15.32
N GLU A 256 -8.28 -0.40 14.56
CA GLU A 256 -7.63 0.82 15.07
C GLU A 256 -8.66 1.82 15.63
N ILE A 257 -9.79 1.97 14.93
CA ILE A 257 -10.89 2.86 15.35
C ILE A 257 -11.62 2.27 16.56
N VAL A 258 -11.86 0.96 16.54
CA VAL A 258 -12.60 0.25 17.60
C VAL A 258 -11.86 0.33 18.93
N VAL A 259 -10.55 0.07 18.98
CA VAL A 259 -9.81 0.16 20.26
C VAL A 259 -9.79 1.56 20.82
N CYS A 260 -9.72 2.59 19.95
CA CYS A 260 -9.83 3.98 20.37
C CYS A 260 -11.19 4.25 21.04
N LYS A 261 -12.30 3.83 20.42
CA LYS A 261 -13.64 4.02 20.98
C LYS A 261 -13.84 3.25 22.28
N LEU A 262 -13.38 2.00 22.35
CA LEU A 262 -13.43 1.19 23.57
C LEU A 262 -12.63 1.82 24.71
N SER A 263 -11.46 2.39 24.42
CA SER A 263 -10.65 3.07 25.43
C SER A 263 -11.36 4.31 25.97
N MET A 264 -12.00 5.10 25.10
CA MET A 264 -12.81 6.26 25.52
C MET A 264 -14.00 5.87 26.41
N LEU A 265 -14.67 4.76 26.10
CA LEU A 265 -15.83 4.29 26.89
C LEU A 265 -15.43 3.71 28.25
N THR A 266 -14.32 2.98 28.29
CA THR A 266 -13.90 2.26 29.50
C THR A 266 -12.99 3.09 30.40
N GLY A 267 -12.39 4.17 29.89
CA GLY A 267 -11.34 4.94 30.58
C GLY A 267 -10.07 4.11 30.84
N ARG A 268 -9.90 3.00 30.11
CA ARG A 268 -8.77 2.06 30.24
C ARG A 268 -8.05 1.92 28.89
N PRO A 269 -6.74 1.62 28.87
CA PRO A 269 -6.09 1.23 27.63
C PRO A 269 -6.73 -0.04 27.05
N VAL A 270 -6.85 -0.14 25.72
CA VAL A 270 -7.44 -1.29 25.04
C VAL A 270 -6.54 -1.74 23.90
N LYS A 271 -6.11 -3.01 23.93
CA LYS A 271 -5.30 -3.65 22.90
C LYS A 271 -6.14 -4.58 22.04
N ILE A 272 -5.84 -4.65 20.75
CA ILE A 272 -6.30 -5.71 19.85
C ILE A 272 -5.14 -6.23 19.03
N CYS A 273 -5.03 -7.56 18.93
CA CYS A 273 -4.21 -8.24 17.94
C CYS A 273 -5.12 -9.15 17.12
N LEU A 274 -5.21 -8.92 15.81
CA LEU A 274 -6.01 -9.76 14.94
C LEU A 274 -5.36 -11.14 14.84
N THR A 275 -6.15 -12.21 14.86
CA THR A 275 -5.62 -13.55 14.52
C THR A 275 -5.14 -13.60 13.07
N ARG A 276 -4.35 -14.61 12.70
CA ARG A 276 -3.93 -14.81 11.30
C ARG A 276 -5.11 -14.89 10.34
N GLU A 277 -6.18 -15.59 10.72
CA GLU A 277 -7.41 -15.69 9.93
C GLU A 277 -8.05 -14.31 9.73
N GLU A 278 -8.10 -13.49 10.79
CA GLU A 278 -8.65 -12.14 10.72
C GLU A 278 -7.81 -11.18 9.85
N VAL A 279 -6.50 -11.40 9.77
CA VAL A 279 -5.63 -10.70 8.80
C VAL A 279 -6.01 -11.07 7.37
N PHE A 280 -6.43 -12.31 7.09
CA PHE A 280 -6.96 -12.69 5.78
C PHE A 280 -8.30 -12.01 5.47
N TYR A 281 -9.16 -11.80 6.46
CA TYR A 281 -10.40 -11.01 6.29
C TYR A 281 -10.13 -9.52 6.06
N ALA A 282 -9.16 -8.93 6.77
CA ALA A 282 -8.74 -7.55 6.53
C ALA A 282 -8.17 -7.36 5.11
N HIS A 283 -7.51 -8.40 4.60
CA HIS A 283 -7.03 -8.58 3.22
C HIS A 283 -6.20 -7.43 2.65
N ARG A 284 -6.86 -6.43 2.02
CA ARG A 284 -6.28 -5.38 1.14
C ARG A 284 -5.30 -5.91 0.10
N GLY A 285 -5.43 -7.18 -0.26
CA GLY A 285 -4.49 -7.90 -1.08
C GLY A 285 -4.52 -7.46 -2.53
N ARG A 286 -3.71 -8.13 -3.33
CA ARG A 286 -3.66 -7.95 -4.77
C ARG A 286 -4.95 -8.46 -5.38
N HIS A 287 -5.59 -7.58 -6.14
CA HIS A 287 -6.80 -7.85 -6.90
C HIS A 287 -6.68 -9.07 -7.81
N PRO A 288 -7.67 -9.99 -7.78
CA PRO A 288 -7.97 -10.84 -8.91
C PRO A 288 -8.29 -9.97 -10.14
N VAL A 289 -7.77 -10.33 -11.30
CA VAL A 289 -7.91 -9.51 -12.51
C VAL A 289 -7.93 -10.35 -13.78
N THR A 290 -8.86 -10.04 -14.66
CA THR A 290 -8.86 -10.50 -16.06
C THR A 290 -8.32 -9.39 -16.95
N LEU A 291 -7.40 -9.73 -17.83
CA LEU A 291 -6.65 -8.82 -18.68
C LEU A 291 -6.80 -9.25 -20.12
N TRP A 292 -7.03 -8.32 -21.04
CA TRP A 292 -7.00 -8.57 -22.46
C TRP A 292 -6.05 -7.58 -23.14
N PHE A 293 -5.22 -8.09 -24.03
CA PHE A 293 -4.28 -7.31 -24.83
C PHE A 293 -4.58 -7.54 -26.30
N LYS A 294 -4.52 -6.47 -27.09
CA LYS A 294 -4.38 -6.50 -28.54
C LYS A 294 -3.22 -5.59 -28.93
N THR A 295 -2.19 -6.18 -29.53
CA THR A 295 -0.97 -5.44 -29.91
C THR A 295 -0.64 -5.69 -31.37
N GLY A 296 -0.43 -4.59 -32.11
CA GLY A 296 0.12 -4.61 -33.45
C GLY A 296 1.63 -4.41 -33.41
N VAL A 297 2.36 -5.19 -34.19
CA VAL A 297 3.82 -5.11 -34.31
C VAL A 297 4.29 -5.16 -35.77
N LYS A 298 5.46 -4.59 -36.02
CA LYS A 298 6.23 -4.77 -37.26
C LYS A 298 7.03 -6.08 -37.25
N ARG A 299 7.56 -6.49 -38.41
CA ARG A 299 8.43 -7.67 -38.55
C ARG A 299 9.67 -7.66 -37.64
N ASP A 300 10.16 -6.47 -37.28
CA ASP A 300 11.30 -6.30 -36.37
C ASP A 300 10.90 -6.25 -34.88
N GLY A 301 9.61 -6.44 -34.58
CA GLY A 301 9.03 -6.42 -33.24
C GLY A 301 8.63 -5.03 -32.74
N ALA A 302 8.77 -3.96 -33.54
CA ALA A 302 8.36 -2.62 -33.10
C ALA A 302 6.84 -2.53 -32.92
N ILE A 303 6.37 -2.04 -31.76
CA ILE A 303 4.94 -1.88 -31.48
C ILE A 303 4.37 -0.72 -32.31
N THR A 304 3.25 -0.94 -32.99
CA THR A 304 2.52 0.09 -33.77
C THR A 304 1.29 0.62 -33.05
N ALA A 305 0.60 -0.22 -32.27
CA ALA A 305 -0.51 0.13 -31.38
C ALA A 305 -0.71 -0.94 -30.30
N MET A 306 -1.24 -0.53 -29.16
CA MET A 306 -1.67 -1.44 -28.09
C MET A 306 -3.03 -1.00 -27.55
N HIS A 307 -3.98 -1.93 -27.52
CA HIS A 307 -5.27 -1.78 -26.84
C HIS A 307 -5.30 -2.78 -25.68
N PHE A 308 -5.47 -2.24 -24.47
CA PHE A 308 -5.43 -2.99 -23.23
C PHE A 308 -6.74 -2.84 -22.46
N ARG A 309 -7.28 -3.96 -21.99
CA ARG A 309 -8.48 -4.02 -21.16
C ARG A 309 -8.20 -4.69 -19.82
N SER A 310 -8.77 -4.14 -18.75
CA SER A 310 -8.54 -4.61 -17.37
C SER A 310 -9.84 -4.69 -16.57
N TYR A 311 -10.15 -5.88 -16.06
CA TYR A 311 -11.37 -6.18 -15.31
C TYR A 311 -10.98 -6.60 -13.89
N LEU A 312 -11.08 -5.67 -12.94
CA LEU A 312 -10.62 -5.85 -11.57
C LEU A 312 -11.75 -6.24 -10.63
N ASP A 313 -11.50 -7.30 -9.86
CA ASP A 313 -12.31 -7.64 -8.70
C ASP A 313 -11.87 -6.81 -7.49
N GLY A 314 -12.76 -5.95 -7.00
CA GLY A 314 -12.47 -5.00 -5.92
C GLY A 314 -12.66 -5.55 -4.51
N GLY A 315 -13.36 -6.68 -4.35
CA GLY A 315 -13.96 -7.04 -3.07
C GLY A 315 -15.02 -6.02 -2.59
N ALA A 316 -15.36 -6.09 -1.31
CA ALA A 316 -16.55 -5.47 -0.75
C ALA A 316 -16.49 -3.95 -0.54
N TYR A 317 -15.30 -3.35 -0.46
CA TYR A 317 -15.11 -1.93 -0.16
C TYR A 317 -14.07 -1.29 -1.08
N GLY A 318 -14.06 0.04 -1.16
CA GLY A 318 -13.31 0.81 -2.14
C GLY A 318 -11.80 0.74 -1.95
N SER A 319 -11.30 1.02 -0.74
CA SER A 319 -9.84 1.13 -0.45
C SER A 319 -9.12 1.93 -1.54
N TYR A 320 -7.91 1.53 -1.92
CA TYR A 320 -7.13 2.03 -3.04
C TYR A 320 -7.67 1.59 -4.42
N GLY A 321 -8.87 1.04 -4.50
CA GLY A 321 -9.44 0.42 -5.69
C GLY A 321 -9.39 1.31 -6.94
N VAL A 322 -9.75 2.58 -6.79
CA VAL A 322 -9.71 3.58 -7.88
C VAL A 322 -8.28 3.73 -8.43
N ALA A 323 -7.30 3.87 -7.54
CA ALA A 323 -5.89 3.96 -7.92
C ALA A 323 -5.36 2.63 -8.50
N SER A 324 -5.80 1.50 -7.96
CA SER A 324 -5.41 0.15 -8.40
C SER A 324 -5.79 -0.08 -9.86
N LEU A 325 -7.02 0.28 -10.24
CA LEU A 325 -7.49 0.18 -11.62
C LEU A 325 -6.65 1.06 -12.54
N TYR A 326 -6.44 2.33 -12.16
CA TYR A 326 -5.62 3.26 -12.93
C TYR A 326 -4.21 2.71 -13.18
N TYR A 327 -3.53 2.20 -12.15
CA TYR A 327 -2.17 1.65 -12.28
C TYR A 327 -2.09 0.41 -13.17
N THR A 328 -3.19 -0.32 -13.37
CA THR A 328 -3.14 -1.48 -14.27
C THR A 328 -2.83 -1.08 -15.71
N GLY A 329 -3.35 0.06 -16.17
CA GLY A 329 -3.12 0.57 -17.52
C GLY A 329 -2.08 1.69 -17.63
N ALA A 330 -1.94 2.54 -16.61
CA ALA A 330 -1.10 3.74 -16.70
C ALA A 330 0.39 3.44 -16.91
N LEU A 331 0.89 2.31 -16.40
CA LEU A 331 2.32 1.95 -16.43
C LEU A 331 2.65 0.87 -17.49
N GLN A 332 1.80 0.68 -18.50
CA GLN A 332 2.13 -0.23 -19.61
C GLN A 332 3.20 0.35 -20.55
N THR A 333 3.15 1.66 -20.78
CA THR A 333 3.94 2.41 -21.76
C THR A 333 5.35 2.79 -21.30
N VAL A 334 5.75 2.43 -20.07
CA VAL A 334 7.00 2.93 -19.44
C VAL A 334 8.23 2.04 -19.68
N THR A 335 8.05 0.83 -20.22
CA THR A 335 9.17 -0.09 -20.51
C THR A 335 9.57 -0.10 -21.98
N TYR A 336 8.59 -0.20 -22.88
CA TYR A 336 8.77 -0.27 -24.34
C TYR A 336 8.07 0.89 -25.01
N ARG A 337 8.59 1.31 -26.17
CA ARG A 337 7.97 2.37 -26.97
C ARG A 337 6.63 1.89 -27.52
N VAL A 338 5.55 2.55 -27.09
CA VAL A 338 4.19 2.35 -27.58
C VAL A 338 3.70 3.66 -28.18
N PRO A 339 3.58 3.79 -29.51
CA PRO A 339 3.25 5.06 -30.14
C PRO A 339 1.76 5.40 -30.09
N ARG A 340 0.88 4.39 -29.95
CA ARG A 340 -0.58 4.56 -29.87
C ARG A 340 -1.14 3.59 -28.83
N TYR A 341 -1.94 4.11 -27.90
CA TYR A 341 -2.35 3.35 -26.73
C TYR A 341 -3.81 3.63 -26.36
N LYS A 342 -4.59 2.56 -26.21
CA LYS A 342 -5.95 2.60 -25.68
C LYS A 342 -6.03 1.74 -24.42
N PHE A 343 -6.58 2.32 -23.35
CA PHE A 343 -6.81 1.63 -22.09
C PHE A 343 -8.26 1.76 -21.68
N GLU A 344 -8.93 0.62 -21.53
CA GLU A 344 -10.25 0.54 -20.92
C GLU A 344 -10.17 -0.33 -19.67
N GLY A 345 -10.83 0.09 -18.60
CA GLY A 345 -10.77 -0.63 -17.34
C GLY A 345 -12.05 -0.49 -16.55
N VAL A 346 -12.43 -1.58 -15.88
CA VAL A 346 -13.53 -1.56 -14.91
C VAL A 346 -13.09 -2.24 -13.63
N ARG A 347 -13.41 -1.62 -12.50
CA ARG A 347 -13.35 -2.23 -11.18
C ARG A 347 -14.76 -2.37 -10.67
N VAL A 348 -15.11 -3.56 -10.22
CA VAL A 348 -16.40 -3.86 -9.60
C VAL A 348 -16.26 -4.19 -8.12
N PHE A 349 -17.35 -4.06 -7.37
CA PHE A 349 -17.49 -4.65 -6.04
C PHE A 349 -17.89 -6.11 -6.16
N THR A 350 -17.38 -6.94 -5.26
CA THR A 350 -17.79 -8.34 -5.06
C THR A 350 -17.91 -8.61 -3.55
N ASN A 351 -18.59 -9.69 -3.15
CA ASN A 351 -18.78 -10.07 -1.76
C ASN A 351 -17.57 -10.84 -1.17
N LYS A 352 -16.36 -10.43 -1.56
CA LYS A 352 -15.07 -10.93 -1.06
C LYS A 352 -14.39 -9.86 -0.20
N PRO A 353 -13.45 -10.23 0.69
CA PRO A 353 -12.63 -9.28 1.41
C PRO A 353 -12.07 -8.18 0.49
N PRO A 354 -12.11 -6.91 0.91
CA PRO A 354 -11.71 -5.80 0.07
C PRO A 354 -10.24 -5.92 -0.34
N CYS A 355 -9.97 -5.73 -1.62
CA CYS A 355 -8.61 -5.67 -2.17
C CYS A 355 -8.03 -4.25 -2.06
N GLY A 356 -6.71 -4.15 -2.19
CA GLY A 356 -5.98 -2.90 -2.00
C GLY A 356 -4.55 -2.96 -2.53
N PRO A 357 -3.62 -2.18 -1.95
CA PRO A 357 -2.25 -2.13 -2.44
C PRO A 357 -1.45 -3.33 -1.95
N LYS A 358 -0.83 -4.06 -2.89
CA LYS A 358 0.24 -5.03 -2.61
C LYS A 358 1.47 -4.69 -3.46
N ARG A 359 2.66 -4.85 -2.88
CA ARG A 359 3.99 -4.49 -3.45
C ARG A 359 4.04 -4.49 -4.98
N GLY A 360 4.38 -3.36 -5.59
CA GLY A 360 4.14 -3.10 -7.02
C GLY A 360 2.67 -2.79 -7.27
N HIS A 361 2.03 -1.94 -6.49
CA HIS A 361 0.58 -1.76 -6.52
C HIS A 361 0.04 -1.49 -7.94
N GLY A 362 -0.81 -2.39 -8.43
CA GLY A 362 -1.46 -2.35 -9.74
C GLY A 362 -0.66 -2.90 -10.93
N THR A 363 0.65 -3.18 -10.80
CA THR A 363 1.50 -3.46 -11.99
C THR A 363 1.96 -4.90 -12.22
N PRO A 364 2.21 -5.76 -11.21
CA PRO A 364 2.67 -7.13 -11.43
C PRO A 364 1.75 -7.96 -12.31
N GLN A 365 0.43 -7.90 -12.10
CA GLN A 365 -0.50 -8.68 -12.90
C GLN A 365 -0.45 -8.29 -14.39
N PRO A 366 -0.65 -7.00 -14.76
CA PRO A 366 -0.63 -6.62 -16.17
C PRO A 366 0.78 -6.62 -16.76
N ARG A 367 1.83 -6.37 -15.97
CA ARG A 367 3.21 -6.50 -16.45
C ARG A 367 3.54 -7.95 -16.77
N CYS A 368 3.22 -8.90 -15.91
CA CYS A 368 3.42 -10.33 -16.19
C CYS A 368 2.71 -10.73 -17.49
N ALA A 369 1.44 -10.35 -17.64
CA ALA A 369 0.67 -10.60 -18.85
C ALA A 369 1.31 -9.97 -20.10
N LEU A 370 1.73 -8.70 -20.03
CA LEU A 370 2.40 -8.02 -21.15
C LEU A 370 3.73 -8.71 -21.51
N GLU A 371 4.56 -9.10 -20.54
CA GLU A 371 5.83 -9.77 -20.84
C GLU A 371 5.61 -11.15 -21.49
N VAL A 372 4.62 -11.92 -21.05
CA VAL A 372 4.25 -13.19 -21.70
C VAL A 372 3.65 -12.95 -23.10
N HIS A 373 2.85 -11.90 -23.26
CA HIS A 373 2.31 -11.48 -24.56
C HIS A 373 3.41 -11.10 -25.55
N LEU A 374 4.44 -10.39 -25.09
CA LEU A 374 5.62 -10.02 -25.90
C LEU A 374 6.47 -11.25 -26.27
N ASP A 375 6.62 -12.23 -25.38
CA ASP A 375 7.29 -13.50 -25.72
C ASP A 375 6.55 -14.25 -26.83
N LYS A 376 5.22 -14.31 -26.76
CA LYS A 376 4.39 -14.93 -27.81
C LYS A 376 4.48 -14.19 -29.15
N LEU A 377 4.62 -12.86 -29.11
CA LEU A 377 4.87 -12.05 -30.31
C LEU A 377 6.27 -12.33 -30.89
N ALA A 378 7.29 -12.39 -30.05
CA ALA A 378 8.65 -12.74 -30.46
C ALA A 378 8.70 -14.14 -31.11
N GLU A 379 8.02 -15.12 -30.52
CA GLU A 379 7.87 -16.47 -31.08
C GLU A 379 7.23 -16.45 -32.47
N ALA A 380 6.10 -15.75 -32.62
CA ALA A 380 5.38 -15.65 -33.89
C ALA A 380 6.20 -14.97 -35.00
N LEU A 381 7.10 -14.06 -34.64
CA LEU A 381 7.99 -13.36 -35.57
C LEU A 381 9.34 -14.07 -35.77
N GLY A 382 9.62 -15.14 -35.03
CA GLY A 382 10.93 -15.80 -35.03
C GLY A 382 12.07 -14.93 -34.48
N LEU A 383 11.76 -13.99 -33.59
CA LEU A 383 12.73 -13.10 -32.94
C LEU A 383 13.19 -13.65 -31.59
N ASP A 384 14.42 -13.34 -31.19
CA ASP A 384 14.85 -13.56 -29.82
C ASP A 384 14.12 -12.58 -28.86
N PRO A 385 13.44 -13.07 -27.81
CA PRO A 385 12.63 -12.22 -26.93
C PRO A 385 13.46 -11.22 -26.12
N SER A 386 14.74 -11.50 -25.86
CA SER A 386 15.64 -10.56 -25.20
C SER A 386 16.05 -9.43 -26.16
N GLU A 387 16.39 -9.76 -27.41
CA GLU A 387 16.81 -8.78 -28.40
C GLU A 387 15.65 -7.86 -28.83
N MET A 388 14.45 -8.42 -29.00
CA MET A 388 13.24 -7.64 -29.30
C MET A 388 12.99 -6.59 -28.21
N ARG A 389 13.04 -6.98 -26.93
CA ARG A 389 12.88 -6.05 -25.81
C ARG A 389 13.95 -4.98 -25.82
N ARG A 390 15.21 -5.38 -25.97
CA ARG A 390 16.37 -4.47 -25.94
C ARG A 390 16.30 -3.39 -27.01
N ARG A 391 15.81 -3.73 -28.20
CA ARG A 391 15.67 -2.82 -29.35
C ARG A 391 14.58 -1.77 -29.14
N HIS A 392 13.50 -2.14 -28.44
CA HIS A 392 12.28 -1.34 -28.37
C HIS A 392 12.03 -0.68 -27.01
N LEU A 393 13.06 -0.57 -26.16
CA LEU A 393 12.97 0.13 -24.89
C LEU A 393 12.60 1.61 -25.06
N VAL A 394 11.89 2.16 -24.07
CA VAL A 394 11.73 3.61 -23.93
C VAL A 394 13.09 4.27 -23.74
N GLN A 395 13.29 5.43 -24.35
CA GLN A 395 14.53 6.20 -24.23
C GLN A 395 14.55 7.04 -22.94
N PRO A 396 15.72 7.29 -22.33
CA PRO A 396 15.83 8.24 -21.23
C PRO A 396 15.44 9.66 -21.66
N ASN A 397 15.08 10.51 -20.70
CA ASN A 397 14.61 11.89 -20.93
C ASN A 397 13.47 12.01 -21.96
N SER A 398 12.59 11.02 -22.01
CA SER A 398 11.46 10.99 -22.95
C SER A 398 10.12 11.17 -22.24
N VAL A 399 9.08 11.35 -23.04
CA VAL A 399 7.69 11.37 -22.58
C VAL A 399 6.95 10.25 -23.30
N THR A 400 6.29 9.39 -22.53
CA THR A 400 5.46 8.31 -23.05
C THR A 400 4.20 8.87 -23.73
N VAL A 401 3.52 8.06 -24.55
CA VAL A 401 2.31 8.49 -25.27
C VAL A 401 1.20 9.01 -24.34
N ASN A 402 1.12 8.48 -23.11
CA ASN A 402 0.20 8.91 -22.05
C ASN A 402 0.82 9.95 -21.09
N GLN A 403 1.80 10.72 -21.55
CA GLN A 403 2.37 11.89 -20.87
C GLN A 403 3.13 11.63 -19.57
N LEU A 404 3.58 10.39 -19.33
CA LEU A 404 4.53 10.11 -18.24
C LEU A 404 5.96 10.47 -18.67
N ARG A 405 6.60 11.35 -17.91
CA ARG A 405 8.01 11.72 -18.11
C ARG A 405 8.94 10.64 -17.53
N ILE A 406 9.85 10.16 -18.35
CA ILE A 406 10.89 9.22 -17.98
C ILE A 406 12.22 9.96 -17.93
N GLY A 407 12.79 10.12 -16.73
CA GLY A 407 14.08 10.80 -16.55
C GLY A 407 15.25 9.92 -16.98
N THR A 408 15.38 8.76 -16.36
CA THR A 408 16.46 7.80 -16.59
C THR A 408 15.92 6.42 -16.93
N VAL A 409 16.69 5.63 -17.68
CA VAL A 409 16.36 4.25 -18.05
C VAL A 409 17.60 3.37 -17.95
N GLY A 410 17.72 2.61 -16.86
CA GLY A 410 18.77 1.60 -16.68
C GLY A 410 18.41 0.21 -17.21
N LEU A 411 17.17 0.01 -17.69
CA LEU A 411 16.65 -1.31 -18.05
C LEU A 411 17.44 -1.98 -19.19
N GLY A 412 17.98 -1.21 -20.13
CA GLY A 412 18.82 -1.74 -21.21
C GLY A 412 20.13 -2.34 -20.70
N GLU A 413 20.82 -1.63 -19.79
CA GLU A 413 22.02 -2.15 -19.15
C GLU A 413 21.70 -3.39 -18.29
N CYS A 414 20.61 -3.36 -17.52
CA CYS A 414 20.17 -4.52 -16.76
C CYS A 414 19.96 -5.74 -17.68
N LEU A 415 19.30 -5.54 -18.83
CA LEU A 415 19.02 -6.60 -19.80
C LEU A 415 20.31 -7.17 -20.40
N ASP A 416 21.23 -6.30 -20.82
CA ASP A 416 22.52 -6.72 -21.38
C ASP A 416 23.30 -7.57 -20.38
N ARG A 417 23.35 -7.15 -19.10
CA ARG A 417 24.04 -7.88 -18.01
C ARG A 417 23.39 -9.24 -17.71
N VAL A 418 22.06 -9.33 -17.64
CA VAL A 418 21.40 -10.62 -17.34
C VAL A 418 21.49 -11.59 -18.51
N VAL A 419 21.42 -11.11 -19.76
CA VAL A 419 21.60 -11.95 -20.97
C VAL A 419 23.01 -12.54 -20.99
N GLU A 420 24.03 -11.72 -20.73
CA GLU A 420 25.42 -12.15 -20.63
C GLU A 420 25.62 -13.16 -19.49
N ARG A 421 25.33 -12.77 -18.24
CA ARG A 421 25.64 -13.57 -17.05
C ARG A 421 24.82 -14.85 -16.92
N SER A 422 23.60 -14.88 -17.44
CA SER A 422 22.81 -16.10 -17.45
C SER A 422 23.29 -17.11 -18.49
N GLY A 423 24.13 -16.70 -19.46
CA GLY A 423 24.51 -17.50 -20.62
C GLY A 423 23.33 -17.71 -21.59
N TRP A 424 22.44 -16.72 -21.72
CA TRP A 424 21.19 -16.80 -22.47
C TRP A 424 21.36 -17.41 -23.85
N LYS A 425 22.30 -16.92 -24.66
CA LYS A 425 22.53 -17.37 -26.06
C LYS A 425 22.89 -18.86 -26.17
N ALA A 426 23.51 -19.41 -25.13
CA ALA A 426 23.87 -20.83 -25.08
C ALA A 426 22.72 -21.72 -24.57
N LYS A 427 21.74 -21.15 -23.85
CA LYS A 427 20.68 -21.90 -23.15
C LYS A 427 19.31 -21.76 -23.78
N HIS A 428 18.94 -20.58 -24.27
CA HIS A 428 17.61 -20.33 -24.84
C HIS A 428 17.35 -21.30 -26.00
N ARG A 429 16.27 -22.08 -25.88
CA ARG A 429 15.88 -23.19 -26.78
C ARG A 429 16.89 -24.34 -26.94
N LYS A 430 17.89 -24.44 -26.06
CA LYS A 430 18.98 -25.44 -26.13
C LYS A 430 19.10 -26.28 -24.86
N LEU A 431 18.21 -26.08 -23.88
CA LEU A 431 18.14 -26.87 -22.65
C LEU A 431 17.40 -28.19 -22.87
N PRO A 432 17.67 -29.22 -22.04
CA PRO A 432 16.98 -30.50 -22.13
C PRO A 432 15.48 -30.36 -21.85
N PHE A 433 14.72 -31.37 -22.24
CA PHE A 433 13.28 -31.44 -21.96
C PHE A 433 12.98 -31.16 -20.47
N GLY A 434 11.92 -30.40 -20.21
CA GLY A 434 11.53 -29.97 -18.86
C GLY A 434 12.32 -28.80 -18.28
N HIS A 435 13.30 -28.23 -19.00
CA HIS A 435 14.10 -27.10 -18.54
C HIS A 435 13.99 -25.91 -19.51
N GLY A 436 13.88 -24.70 -18.97
CA GLY A 436 13.76 -23.48 -19.74
C GLY A 436 14.39 -22.27 -19.05
N ILE A 437 14.62 -21.21 -19.82
CA ILE A 437 15.03 -19.89 -19.33
C ILE A 437 14.12 -18.85 -19.99
N GLY A 438 13.68 -17.86 -19.22
CA GLY A 438 12.82 -16.77 -19.68
C GLY A 438 13.39 -15.41 -19.25
N VAL A 439 12.91 -14.35 -19.89
CA VAL A 439 13.34 -12.98 -19.61
C VAL A 439 12.14 -12.05 -19.56
N ALA A 440 12.16 -11.09 -18.65
CA ALA A 440 11.09 -10.12 -18.48
C ALA A 440 11.67 -8.75 -18.07
N GLY A 441 11.10 -7.68 -18.61
CA GLY A 441 11.32 -6.31 -18.15
C GLY A 441 10.24 -5.87 -17.18
N SER A 442 10.57 -4.98 -16.25
CA SER A 442 9.55 -4.31 -15.43
C SER A 442 10.04 -2.94 -14.98
N ALA A 443 9.08 -2.08 -14.62
CA ALA A 443 9.34 -0.78 -14.03
C ALA A 443 8.21 -0.44 -13.06
N TYR A 444 8.51 0.44 -12.10
CA TYR A 444 7.53 0.95 -11.15
C TYR A 444 7.89 2.39 -10.78
N ILE A 445 6.92 3.12 -10.27
CA ILE A 445 7.12 4.50 -9.79
C ILE A 445 7.95 4.53 -8.50
N SER A 446 8.61 5.67 -8.28
CA SER A 446 9.27 6.02 -7.01
C SER A 446 8.48 7.13 -6.33
N GLY A 447 7.28 6.79 -5.89
CA GLY A 447 6.29 7.70 -5.35
C GLY A 447 5.27 8.19 -6.38
N ALA A 448 4.01 8.21 -5.98
CA ALA A 448 2.97 8.86 -6.76
C ALA A 448 3.23 10.37 -6.85
N GLY A 449 3.03 10.94 -8.04
CA GLY A 449 3.24 12.38 -8.28
C GLY A 449 2.19 13.30 -7.64
N LEU A 450 1.08 12.73 -7.15
CA LEU A 450 0.04 13.45 -6.42
C LEU A 450 -0.24 12.76 -5.08
N PRO A 451 -0.41 13.52 -3.98
CA PRO A 451 -0.87 12.98 -2.71
C PRO A 451 -2.32 12.49 -2.80
N ILE A 452 -2.73 11.61 -1.90
CA ILE A 452 -4.13 11.11 -1.84
C ILE A 452 -5.10 12.25 -1.49
N TYR A 453 -4.70 13.12 -0.58
CA TYR A 453 -5.43 14.33 -0.21
C TYR A 453 -4.71 15.53 -0.80
N TRP A 454 -5.30 16.13 -1.83
CA TRP A 454 -4.66 17.22 -2.57
C TRP A 454 -4.56 18.47 -1.70
N ASN A 455 -3.36 19.01 -1.62
CA ASN A 455 -3.04 20.23 -0.90
C ASN A 455 -1.71 20.81 -1.43
N ALA A 456 -1.35 22.01 -0.98
CA ALA A 456 -0.13 22.70 -1.39
C ALA A 456 1.09 22.42 -0.47
N LEU A 457 0.99 21.48 0.46
CA LEU A 457 2.07 21.13 1.37
C LEU A 457 3.12 20.27 0.65
N PRO A 458 4.38 20.26 1.14
CA PRO A 458 5.40 19.36 0.60
C PRO A 458 4.97 17.89 0.76
N HIS A 459 5.49 17.04 -0.14
CA HIS A 459 5.20 15.60 -0.11
C HIS A 459 5.75 14.90 1.14
N SER A 460 6.84 15.40 1.72
CA SER A 460 7.47 14.90 2.95
C SER A 460 8.14 16.05 3.69
N GLY A 461 8.17 15.97 5.02
CA GLY A 461 8.89 16.91 5.89
C GLY A 461 9.91 16.18 6.77
N VAL A 462 11.04 16.84 7.02
CA VAL A 462 12.09 16.39 7.94
C VAL A 462 12.54 17.58 8.78
N GLN A 463 12.72 17.35 10.08
CA GLN A 463 13.37 18.28 10.99
C GLN A 463 14.64 17.63 11.52
N ILE A 464 15.74 18.39 11.58
CA ILE A 464 16.98 17.93 12.19
C ILE A 464 17.32 18.85 13.34
N LYS A 465 17.60 18.25 14.51
CA LYS A 465 17.98 18.95 15.72
C LYS A 465 19.39 18.51 16.13
N ILE A 466 20.26 19.46 16.44
CA ILE A 466 21.52 19.21 17.13
C ILE A 466 21.34 19.62 18.58
N ASP A 467 21.79 18.78 19.51
CA ASP A 467 21.83 19.11 20.93
C ASP A 467 23.20 19.66 21.35
N ARG A 468 23.27 20.32 22.52
CA ARG A 468 24.52 20.84 23.10
C ARG A 468 25.57 19.74 23.30
N GLY A 469 25.15 18.49 23.47
CA GLY A 469 26.05 17.34 23.55
C GLY A 469 26.62 16.86 22.20
N GLY A 470 26.27 17.51 21.08
CA GLY A 470 26.73 17.15 19.74
C GLY A 470 25.88 16.10 19.03
N GLY A 471 24.97 15.42 19.74
CA GLY A 471 24.08 14.43 19.15
C GLY A 471 23.07 15.04 18.17
N VAL A 472 22.79 14.32 17.08
CA VAL A 472 21.89 14.76 16.00
C VAL A 472 20.64 13.90 15.97
N ALA A 473 19.47 14.52 15.99
CA ALA A 473 18.18 13.85 15.88
C ALA A 473 17.45 14.24 14.59
N VAL A 474 17.06 13.24 13.79
CA VAL A 474 16.27 13.37 12.56
C VAL A 474 14.82 12.98 12.86
N PHE A 475 13.89 13.92 12.75
CA PHE A 475 12.45 13.70 12.95
C PHE A 475 11.75 13.63 11.60
N CYS A 476 11.03 12.54 11.34
CA CYS A 476 10.27 12.36 10.10
C CYS A 476 9.01 11.52 10.30
N GLY A 477 7.93 11.86 9.59
CA GLY A 477 6.67 11.12 9.70
C GLY A 477 6.64 9.77 8.95
N SER A 478 7.70 9.42 8.20
CA SER A 478 7.78 8.16 7.46
C SER A 478 7.93 6.96 8.40
N THR A 479 7.47 5.79 7.97
CA THR A 479 7.48 4.56 8.79
C THR A 479 8.43 3.51 8.20
N ASP A 480 9.37 2.99 8.99
CA ASP A 480 10.11 1.80 8.62
C ASP A 480 9.28 0.54 8.87
N ILE A 481 9.04 -0.20 7.80
CA ILE A 481 8.25 -1.44 7.80
C ILE A 481 9.15 -2.66 7.57
N GLY A 482 10.45 -2.50 7.80
CA GLY A 482 11.51 -3.48 7.56
C GLY A 482 12.40 -3.16 6.35
N GLN A 483 12.02 -2.21 5.50
CA GLN A 483 12.78 -1.84 4.30
C GLN A 483 14.07 -1.09 4.60
N GLY A 484 14.21 -0.49 5.80
CA GLY A 484 15.42 0.25 6.20
C GLY A 484 15.37 1.74 5.88
N SER A 485 14.19 2.37 5.83
CA SER A 485 14.09 3.82 5.65
C SER A 485 14.80 4.58 6.76
N ASP A 486 14.74 4.11 8.00
CA ASP A 486 15.36 4.83 9.11
C ASP A 486 16.88 4.88 8.94
N SER A 487 17.46 3.78 8.46
CA SER A 487 18.88 3.70 8.11
C SER A 487 19.23 4.62 6.94
N ILE A 488 18.41 4.63 5.88
CA ILE A 488 18.62 5.54 4.74
C ILE A 488 18.62 7.00 5.18
N LEU A 489 17.69 7.41 6.04
CA LEU A 489 17.61 8.79 6.51
C LEU A 489 18.79 9.13 7.45
N ALA A 490 19.21 8.20 8.30
CA ALA A 490 20.41 8.36 9.12
C ALA A 490 21.66 8.55 8.26
N TYR A 491 21.88 7.68 7.27
CA TYR A 491 23.06 7.73 6.41
C TYR A 491 23.11 9.00 5.55
N VAL A 492 21.96 9.43 5.01
CA VAL A 492 21.87 10.67 4.25
C VAL A 492 22.17 11.89 5.12
N ALA A 493 21.66 11.93 6.35
CA ALA A 493 21.96 13.02 7.28
C ALA A 493 23.44 13.03 7.68
N ALA A 494 23.99 11.86 8.00
CA ALA A 494 25.39 11.68 8.38
C ALA A 494 26.35 12.12 7.27
N GLU A 495 26.11 11.68 6.02
CA GLU A 495 26.91 12.08 4.86
C GLU A 495 26.89 13.60 4.66
N GLU A 496 25.71 14.22 4.71
CA GLU A 496 25.59 15.66 4.49
C GLU A 496 26.22 16.46 5.63
N LEU A 497 26.21 15.97 6.87
CA LEU A 497 26.79 16.65 8.03
C LEU A 497 28.28 16.33 8.26
N GLY A 498 28.82 15.29 7.61
CA GLY A 498 30.21 14.86 7.78
C GLY A 498 30.48 14.21 9.14
N ILE A 499 29.53 13.44 9.65
CA ILE A 499 29.61 12.69 10.92
C ILE A 499 29.24 11.22 10.70
N GLU A 500 29.38 10.38 11.72
CA GLU A 500 29.10 8.95 11.60
C GLU A 500 27.59 8.65 11.76
N PRO A 501 27.07 7.57 11.13
CA PRO A 501 25.67 7.16 11.30
C PRO A 501 25.26 6.89 12.75
N GLU A 502 26.20 6.48 13.61
CA GLU A 502 25.95 6.20 15.03
C GLU A 502 25.66 7.48 15.85
N ASP A 503 26.07 8.65 15.35
CA ASP A 503 25.76 9.95 15.96
C ASP A 503 24.35 10.45 15.59
N ILE A 504 23.66 9.74 14.70
CA ILE A 504 22.30 10.06 14.26
C ILE A 504 21.27 9.21 15.00
N ARG A 505 20.35 9.87 15.70
CA ARG A 505 19.11 9.28 16.18
C ARG A 505 17.96 9.61 15.24
N VAL A 506 17.20 8.60 14.80
CA VAL A 506 15.98 8.82 14.02
C VAL A 506 14.75 8.69 14.91
N VAL A 507 13.84 9.66 14.82
CA VAL A 507 12.53 9.66 15.50
C VAL A 507 11.47 9.65 14.41
N THR A 508 10.70 8.56 14.34
CA THR A 508 9.80 8.29 13.22
C THR A 508 8.34 8.20 13.62
N ALA A 509 7.47 8.54 12.67
CA ALA A 509 6.06 8.14 12.64
C ALA A 509 5.22 8.43 13.89
N ASP A 510 5.45 9.58 14.52
CA ASP A 510 4.72 10.08 15.68
C ASP A 510 4.10 11.44 15.34
N THR A 511 2.77 11.51 15.30
CA THR A 511 2.06 12.71 14.83
C THR A 511 2.24 13.95 15.73
N ASP A 512 2.70 13.79 16.97
CA ASP A 512 2.99 14.91 17.87
C ASP A 512 4.43 15.43 17.73
N LEU A 513 5.36 14.56 17.33
CA LEU A 513 6.79 14.86 17.33
C LEU A 513 7.36 15.09 15.94
N THR A 514 6.75 14.50 14.91
CA THR A 514 7.33 14.43 13.57
C THR A 514 6.52 15.22 12.55
N PRO A 515 7.16 15.81 11.52
CA PRO A 515 6.44 16.43 10.42
C PRO A 515 5.53 15.43 9.70
N VAL A 516 4.45 15.94 9.10
CA VAL A 516 3.55 15.12 8.27
C VAL A 516 4.31 14.43 7.15
N ASP A 517 4.09 13.12 7.02
CA ASP A 517 4.48 12.33 5.86
C ASP A 517 3.30 11.50 5.39
N LEU A 518 3.20 11.30 4.08
CA LEU A 518 2.09 10.56 3.47
C LEU A 518 2.16 9.05 3.79
N GLY A 519 3.29 8.57 4.33
CA GLY A 519 3.49 7.20 4.76
C GLY A 519 4.26 6.35 3.74
N SER A 520 4.48 5.09 4.12
CA SER A 520 5.37 4.19 3.41
C SER A 520 4.63 3.36 2.36
N TYR A 521 4.30 3.98 1.23
CA TYR A 521 3.66 3.37 0.06
C TYR A 521 4.30 3.82 -1.26
N SER A 522 3.99 3.15 -2.37
CA SER A 522 4.45 3.51 -3.74
C SER A 522 5.96 3.70 -3.92
N SER A 523 6.80 3.06 -3.08
CA SER A 523 8.26 3.20 -3.12
C SER A 523 8.78 4.64 -2.98
N ARG A 524 8.06 5.49 -2.24
CA ARG A 524 8.33 6.93 -2.20
C ARG A 524 9.41 7.38 -1.22
N VAL A 525 9.60 6.66 -0.10
CA VAL A 525 10.29 7.18 1.09
C VAL A 525 11.73 7.62 0.81
N THR A 526 12.53 6.77 0.16
CA THR A 526 13.92 7.09 -0.20
C THR A 526 14.01 8.35 -1.06
N LEU A 527 13.11 8.51 -2.04
CA LEU A 527 13.14 9.68 -2.92
C LEU A 527 12.63 10.93 -2.20
N MET A 528 11.44 10.87 -1.60
CA MET A 528 10.75 12.05 -1.08
C MET A 528 11.33 12.46 0.27
N THR A 529 11.35 11.54 1.23
CA THR A 529 11.88 11.81 2.59
C THR A 529 13.39 11.93 2.57
N GLY A 530 14.11 11.15 1.74
CA GLY A 530 15.56 11.30 1.57
C GLY A 530 15.95 12.68 1.05
N ASN A 531 15.27 13.21 0.03
CA ASN A 531 15.51 14.60 -0.42
C ASN A 531 15.13 15.64 0.64
N ALA A 532 14.08 15.42 1.43
CA ALA A 532 13.75 16.29 2.55
C ALA A 532 14.87 16.28 3.63
N THR A 533 15.46 15.13 3.90
CA THR A 533 16.64 15.02 4.80
C THR A 533 17.84 15.76 4.24
N ILE A 534 18.18 15.60 2.96
CA ILE A 534 19.26 16.36 2.30
C ILE A 534 19.04 17.87 2.47
N GLN A 535 17.82 18.35 2.22
CA GLN A 535 17.49 19.76 2.34
C GLN A 535 17.62 20.26 3.79
N ALA A 536 17.15 19.48 4.77
CA ALA A 536 17.26 19.85 6.18
C ALA A 536 18.72 19.83 6.67
N ALA A 537 19.49 18.80 6.32
CA ALA A 537 20.89 18.65 6.71
C ALA A 537 21.77 19.75 6.11
N ARG A 538 21.57 20.11 4.83
CA ARG A 538 22.33 21.19 4.18
C ARG A 538 22.04 22.56 4.80
N LYS A 539 20.79 22.83 5.18
CA LYS A 539 20.44 24.08 5.89
C LYS A 539 21.14 24.16 7.24
N LEU A 540 21.14 23.06 7.99
CA LEU A 540 21.80 22.95 9.28
C LEU A 540 23.33 23.09 9.14
N ARG A 541 23.93 22.41 8.16
CA ARG A 541 25.37 22.54 7.86
C ARG A 541 25.77 23.98 7.55
N ALA A 542 24.95 24.70 6.78
CA ALA A 542 25.21 26.11 6.49
C ALA A 542 25.26 26.96 7.76
N GLN A 543 24.31 26.76 8.69
CA GLN A 543 24.30 27.46 9.99
C GLN A 543 25.52 27.11 10.85
N LEU A 544 25.96 25.84 10.84
CA LEU A 544 27.17 25.42 11.56
C LEU A 544 28.42 26.06 10.97
N PHE A 545 28.53 26.14 9.65
CA PHE A 545 29.67 26.75 8.97
C PHE A 545 29.74 28.24 9.21
N GLU A 546 28.61 28.94 9.19
CA GLU A 546 28.52 30.36 9.54
C GLU A 546 29.01 30.61 10.98
N ALA A 547 28.46 29.88 11.96
CA ALA A 547 28.87 30.01 13.36
C ALA A 547 30.34 29.62 13.61
N THR A 548 30.88 28.67 12.85
CA THR A 548 32.28 28.26 12.96
C THR A 548 33.21 29.30 12.32
N ALA A 549 32.82 29.88 11.19
CA ALA A 549 33.58 30.93 10.51
C ALA A 549 33.65 32.25 11.30
N GLU A 550 32.66 32.55 12.16
CA GLU A 550 32.74 33.68 13.09
C GLU A 550 33.78 33.47 14.21
N LYS A 551 34.10 32.21 14.52
CA LYS A 551 34.97 31.83 15.64
C LYS A 551 36.41 31.57 15.22
N LEU A 552 36.62 31.07 14.00
CA LEU A 552 37.93 30.87 13.37
C LEU A 552 38.43 32.17 12.75
#